data_AF-A0A4R0IJH4-F1
#
_entry.id   AF-A0A4R0IJH4-F1
#
_cell.length_a   1.000
_cell.length_b   1.000
_cell.length_c   1.000
_cell.angle_alpha   90.00
_cell.angle_beta   90.00
_cell.angle_gamma   90.00
#
_symmetry.space_group_name_H-M   'P 1'
#
loop_
_entity.id
_entity.type
_entity.pdbx_description
1 polymer ?
#
loop_
_entity_poly.entity_id
_entity_poly.type
_entity_poly.pdbx_seq_one_letter_code
_entity_poly.pdbx_strand_id
1 'polypeptide(L)'
;MVEYLPRSAWNARPPNGGPGNLTVSRVEGAVIHWPGTGSTSVIHSKAAVASALRGWQNYHMDTRGWSDIAYQIAVDQAGRAWTLRGLRTQSGANGNSDLNERYGAILLVLVTGEQPTAAMKATTRAVIADFRRIYPRGTAIRPHSAVRPDGTDCPGDAARAAIARGEFTPGHSEDDDMTPAQMQELKNFIEARTQAYALWTHRQLRKDLSAVVKAYALDIKNYERQTDAADAARAAAAVWATAPPSLQVGGTPAPEQPTAPDPNMDPDLSLPDLDPFPDTPAAEEPAPNGDQPTA
;
A
#
# COMPACT_ATOMS: atom_id res chain seq x y z
N MET A 1 9.14 -23.18 -25.25
CA MET A 1 8.15 -22.50 -26.11
C MET A 1 6.79 -22.87 -25.55
N VAL A 2 5.85 -21.94 -25.42
CA VAL A 2 4.54 -22.24 -24.83
C VAL A 2 3.74 -23.16 -25.76
N GLU A 3 3.09 -24.19 -25.22
CA GLU A 3 2.06 -24.92 -25.94
C GLU A 3 0.76 -24.12 -25.90
N TYR A 4 0.30 -23.67 -27.07
CA TYR A 4 -0.93 -22.90 -27.20
C TYR A 4 -2.08 -23.81 -27.61
N LEU A 5 -3.10 -23.91 -26.75
CA LEU A 5 -4.35 -24.56 -27.11
C LEU A 5 -4.99 -23.77 -28.27
N PRO A 6 -5.30 -24.43 -29.41
CA PRO A 6 -5.83 -23.75 -30.58
C PRO A 6 -7.26 -23.27 -30.35
N ARG A 7 -7.74 -22.41 -31.24
CA ARG A 7 -9.14 -21.94 -31.25
C ARG A 7 -10.17 -23.08 -31.28
N SER A 8 -9.84 -24.18 -31.96
CA SER A 8 -10.66 -25.39 -31.98
C SER A 8 -10.78 -26.07 -30.61
N ALA A 9 -9.80 -25.93 -29.71
CA ALA A 9 -9.83 -26.54 -28.38
C ALA A 9 -10.91 -25.94 -27.46
N TRP A 10 -11.44 -24.76 -27.81
CA TRP A 10 -12.56 -24.15 -27.11
C TRP A 10 -13.78 -23.91 -28.02
N ASN A 11 -13.81 -24.51 -29.22
CA ASN A 11 -14.88 -24.34 -30.20
C ASN A 11 -15.16 -22.85 -30.50
N ALA A 12 -14.10 -22.06 -30.69
CA ALA A 12 -14.23 -20.66 -31.08
C ALA A 12 -14.97 -20.53 -32.41
N ARG A 13 -15.89 -19.58 -32.52
CA ARG A 13 -16.43 -19.22 -33.83
C ARG A 13 -15.37 -18.47 -34.67
N PRO A 14 -15.48 -18.46 -36.00
CA PRO A 14 -14.63 -17.65 -36.87
C PRO A 14 -14.77 -16.15 -36.56
N PRO A 15 -13.72 -15.33 -36.72
CA PRO A 15 -13.82 -13.88 -36.60
C PRO A 15 -14.54 -13.25 -37.81
N ASN A 16 -15.25 -12.14 -37.60
CA ASN A 16 -16.02 -11.41 -38.61
C ASN A 16 -15.17 -10.39 -39.41
N GLY A 17 -13.97 -10.78 -39.85
CA GLY A 17 -12.93 -9.83 -40.27
C GLY A 17 -12.16 -9.30 -39.06
N GLY A 18 -11.10 -8.51 -39.23
CA GLY A 18 -10.24 -8.15 -38.10
C GLY A 18 -9.46 -6.86 -38.30
N PRO A 19 -8.95 -6.27 -37.21
CA PRO A 19 -8.18 -5.03 -37.28
C PRO A 19 -6.83 -5.19 -38.02
N GLY A 20 -6.44 -6.42 -38.36
CA GLY A 20 -5.15 -6.75 -38.93
C GLY A 20 -4.13 -7.16 -37.87
N ASN A 21 -2.86 -7.19 -38.26
CA ASN A 21 -1.75 -7.47 -37.36
C ASN A 21 -1.22 -6.18 -36.73
N LEU A 22 -0.63 -6.32 -35.53
CA LEU A 22 0.12 -5.24 -34.90
C LEU A 22 1.32 -4.82 -35.78
N THR A 23 1.55 -3.51 -35.87
CA THR A 23 2.76 -2.94 -36.46
C THR A 23 3.92 -3.08 -35.49
N VAL A 24 4.93 -3.89 -35.84
CA VAL A 24 6.04 -4.25 -34.95
C VAL A 24 6.74 -3.04 -34.32
N SER A 25 6.92 -1.94 -35.06
CA SER A 25 7.59 -0.73 -34.57
C SER A 25 6.77 0.10 -33.58
N ARG A 26 5.46 -0.13 -33.49
CA ARG A 26 4.54 0.60 -32.60
C ARG A 26 4.32 -0.10 -31.26
N VAL A 27 4.65 -1.39 -31.17
CA VAL A 27 4.39 -2.18 -29.96
C VAL A 27 5.36 -1.80 -28.84
N GLU A 28 4.79 -1.40 -27.70
CA GLU A 28 5.48 -0.99 -26.47
C GLU A 28 5.44 -2.07 -25.39
N GLY A 29 4.50 -3.00 -25.43
CA GLY A 29 4.44 -4.08 -24.46
C GLY A 29 3.16 -4.89 -24.45
N ALA A 30 2.95 -5.63 -23.37
CA ALA A 30 1.74 -6.40 -23.11
C ALA A 30 0.97 -5.80 -21.93
N VAL A 31 -0.35 -5.73 -22.10
CA VAL A 31 -1.29 -5.32 -21.05
C VAL A 31 -2.00 -6.55 -20.51
N ILE A 32 -2.03 -6.66 -19.19
CA ILE A 32 -2.70 -7.74 -18.47
C ILE A 32 -4.15 -7.34 -18.20
N HIS A 33 -5.05 -8.27 -18.51
CA HIS A 33 -6.49 -8.13 -18.36
C HIS A 33 -7.08 -9.24 -17.49
N TRP A 34 -8.29 -9.01 -17.00
CA TRP A 34 -9.15 -10.04 -16.43
C TRP A 34 -10.59 -9.89 -16.94
N PRO A 35 -11.45 -10.90 -16.78
CA PRO A 35 -12.83 -10.85 -17.25
C PRO A 35 -13.68 -9.78 -16.54
N GLY A 36 -13.36 -9.46 -15.28
CA GLY A 36 -14.11 -8.47 -14.50
C GLY A 36 -15.60 -8.78 -14.35
N THR A 37 -15.98 -10.06 -14.32
CA THR A 37 -17.40 -10.47 -14.34
C THR A 37 -18.12 -10.25 -13.00
N GLY A 38 -17.39 -9.91 -11.94
CA GLY A 38 -17.93 -9.84 -10.58
C GLY A 38 -18.24 -11.21 -9.96
N SER A 39 -18.17 -12.30 -10.73
CA SER A 39 -18.41 -13.66 -10.25
C SER A 39 -17.29 -14.14 -9.33
N THR A 40 -17.64 -14.95 -8.34
CA THR A 40 -16.71 -15.71 -7.49
C THR A 40 -16.72 -17.21 -7.83
N SER A 41 -17.51 -17.63 -8.82
CA SER A 41 -17.60 -19.04 -9.23
C SER A 41 -16.33 -19.46 -9.96
N VAL A 42 -15.61 -20.43 -9.39
CA VAL A 42 -14.33 -20.90 -9.92
C VAL A 42 -14.43 -21.43 -11.37
N ILE A 43 -13.44 -21.11 -12.19
CA ILE A 43 -13.35 -21.52 -13.61
C ILE A 43 -12.01 -22.21 -13.86
N HIS A 44 -11.82 -23.43 -13.34
CA HIS A 44 -10.52 -24.12 -13.40
C HIS A 44 -10.46 -25.31 -14.35
N SER A 45 -11.58 -26.00 -14.57
CA SER A 45 -11.58 -27.16 -15.48
C SER A 45 -11.41 -26.68 -16.94
N LYS A 46 -10.76 -27.51 -17.76
CA LYS A 46 -10.54 -27.19 -19.20
C LYS A 46 -11.87 -26.87 -19.90
N ALA A 47 -12.91 -27.64 -19.57
CA ALA A 47 -14.25 -27.45 -20.12
C ALA A 47 -14.92 -26.14 -19.64
N ALA A 48 -14.77 -25.79 -18.35
CA ALA A 48 -15.31 -24.54 -17.81
C ALA A 48 -14.62 -23.32 -18.43
N VAL A 49 -13.29 -23.34 -18.56
CA VAL A 49 -12.54 -22.27 -19.22
C VAL A 49 -12.96 -22.14 -20.69
N ALA A 50 -13.02 -23.25 -21.42
CA ALA A 50 -13.49 -23.24 -22.81
C ALA A 50 -14.92 -22.68 -22.94
N SER A 51 -15.81 -23.01 -22.00
CA SER A 51 -17.18 -22.47 -21.96
C SER A 51 -17.20 -20.97 -21.70
N ALA A 52 -16.42 -20.49 -20.74
CA ALA A 52 -16.30 -19.07 -20.44
C ALA A 52 -15.75 -18.28 -21.64
N LEU A 53 -14.70 -18.78 -22.30
CA LEU A 53 -14.13 -18.17 -23.50
C LEU A 53 -15.18 -18.04 -24.63
N ARG A 54 -15.98 -19.08 -24.89
CA ARG A 54 -17.09 -19.00 -25.85
C ARG A 54 -18.12 -17.96 -25.44
N GLY A 55 -18.51 -17.93 -24.18
CA GLY A 55 -19.45 -16.94 -23.65
C GLY A 55 -18.96 -15.51 -23.88
N TRP A 56 -17.69 -15.23 -23.55
CA TRP A 56 -17.10 -13.91 -23.78
C TRP A 56 -16.93 -13.56 -25.25
N GLN A 57 -16.61 -14.55 -26.10
CA GLN A 57 -16.58 -14.34 -27.54
C GLN A 57 -17.97 -13.97 -28.09
N ASN A 58 -19.01 -14.69 -27.71
CA ASN A 58 -20.39 -14.40 -28.11
C ASN A 58 -20.81 -13.00 -27.65
N TYR A 59 -20.55 -12.65 -26.38
CA TYR A 59 -20.84 -11.31 -25.89
C TYR A 59 -20.12 -10.21 -26.69
N HIS A 60 -18.82 -10.39 -26.98
CA HIS A 60 -18.07 -9.43 -27.78
C HIS A 60 -18.59 -9.31 -29.22
N MET A 61 -18.93 -10.41 -29.87
CA MET A 61 -19.35 -10.40 -31.27
C MET A 61 -20.82 -10.00 -31.42
N ASP A 62 -21.71 -10.61 -30.64
CA ASP A 62 -23.16 -10.46 -30.82
C ASP A 62 -23.70 -9.22 -30.09
N THR A 63 -23.14 -8.87 -28.93
CA THR A 63 -23.60 -7.71 -28.15
C THR A 63 -22.79 -6.44 -28.46
N ARG A 64 -21.47 -6.54 -28.65
CA ARG A 64 -20.63 -5.37 -28.94
C ARG A 64 -20.33 -5.17 -30.43
N GLY A 65 -20.74 -6.09 -31.29
CA GLY A 65 -20.48 -6.02 -32.73
C GLY A 65 -19.00 -6.13 -33.10
N TRP A 66 -18.16 -6.67 -32.21
CA TRP A 66 -16.73 -6.78 -32.45
C TRP A 66 -16.40 -7.92 -33.41
N SER A 67 -15.23 -7.82 -34.02
CA SER A 67 -14.70 -8.85 -34.94
C SER A 67 -14.51 -10.22 -34.29
N ASP A 68 -14.11 -10.24 -33.02
CA ASP A 68 -13.78 -11.44 -32.25
C ASP A 68 -13.67 -11.09 -30.76
N ILE A 69 -13.46 -12.08 -29.90
CA ILE A 69 -13.04 -11.87 -28.51
C ILE A 69 -11.85 -10.89 -28.43
N ALA A 70 -11.88 -9.91 -27.53
CA ALA A 70 -10.96 -8.77 -27.58
C ALA A 70 -9.48 -9.07 -27.33
N TYR A 71 -9.16 -10.15 -26.62
CA TYR A 71 -7.81 -10.44 -26.16
C TYR A 71 -7.05 -11.34 -27.15
N GLN A 72 -5.71 -11.35 -27.06
CA GLN A 72 -4.88 -12.15 -27.96
C GLN A 72 -4.65 -13.57 -27.47
N ILE A 73 -4.36 -13.71 -26.17
CA ILE A 73 -4.13 -14.99 -25.48
C ILE A 73 -4.86 -14.96 -24.14
N ALA A 74 -5.41 -16.10 -23.74
CA ALA A 74 -5.87 -16.32 -22.37
C ALA A 74 -4.91 -17.25 -21.63
N VAL A 75 -4.69 -17.04 -20.33
CA VAL A 75 -3.97 -17.97 -19.45
C VAL A 75 -4.87 -18.28 -18.27
N ASP A 76 -5.10 -19.57 -17.99
CA ASP A 76 -5.94 -20.00 -16.87
C ASP A 76 -5.16 -20.47 -15.64
N GLN A 77 -5.89 -20.73 -14.55
CA GLN A 77 -5.32 -21.14 -13.26
C GLN A 77 -4.54 -22.46 -13.32
N ALA A 78 -4.75 -23.29 -14.35
CA ALA A 78 -3.98 -24.51 -14.57
C ALA A 78 -2.72 -24.27 -15.42
N GLY A 79 -2.42 -23.03 -15.79
CA GLY A 79 -1.29 -22.70 -16.67
C GLY A 79 -1.51 -23.05 -18.13
N ARG A 80 -2.77 -23.21 -18.59
CA ARG A 80 -3.03 -23.45 -20.02
C ARG A 80 -3.08 -22.11 -20.76
N ALA A 81 -2.31 -21.99 -21.83
CA ALA A 81 -2.38 -20.86 -22.74
C ALA A 81 -3.38 -21.14 -23.87
N TRP A 82 -4.37 -20.28 -24.06
CA TRP A 82 -5.43 -20.42 -25.04
C TRP A 82 -5.27 -19.38 -26.14
N THR A 83 -5.22 -19.84 -27.39
CA THR A 83 -5.22 -18.96 -28.55
C THR A 83 -6.58 -18.30 -28.69
N LEU A 84 -6.60 -16.97 -28.55
CA LEU A 84 -7.76 -16.14 -28.83
C LEU A 84 -7.56 -15.51 -30.23
N ARG A 85 -7.35 -14.19 -30.34
CA ARG A 85 -6.98 -13.58 -31.63
C ARG A 85 -5.58 -14.01 -32.11
N GLY A 86 -4.73 -14.47 -31.21
CA GLY A 86 -3.31 -14.79 -31.46
C GLY A 86 -2.39 -13.59 -31.27
N LEU A 87 -1.11 -13.86 -30.98
CA LEU A 87 -0.11 -12.84 -30.61
C LEU A 87 0.16 -11.78 -31.68
N ARG A 88 -0.14 -12.08 -32.97
CA ARG A 88 0.10 -11.17 -34.09
C ARG A 88 -1.06 -10.22 -34.37
N THR A 89 -2.28 -10.69 -34.15
CA THR A 89 -3.50 -9.95 -34.47
C THR A 89 -3.76 -8.86 -33.43
N GLN A 90 -4.08 -7.65 -33.86
CA GLN A 90 -4.35 -6.53 -32.95
C GLN A 90 -5.52 -6.83 -32.01
N SER A 91 -5.38 -6.42 -30.75
CA SER A 91 -6.41 -6.61 -29.72
C SER A 91 -7.58 -5.63 -29.86
N GLY A 92 -8.63 -5.82 -29.08
CA GLY A 92 -9.75 -4.89 -28.91
C GLY A 92 -9.93 -4.46 -27.45
N ALA A 93 -8.91 -4.63 -26.61
CA ALA A 93 -9.06 -4.71 -25.16
C ALA A 93 -8.58 -3.47 -24.40
N ASN A 94 -7.78 -2.59 -25.02
CA ASN A 94 -7.05 -1.53 -24.31
C ASN A 94 -7.75 -0.15 -24.32
N GLY A 95 -9.01 -0.09 -24.77
CA GLY A 95 -9.86 1.11 -24.71
C GLY A 95 -10.04 1.84 -26.05
N ASN A 96 -9.02 1.93 -26.89
CA ASN A 96 -9.13 2.55 -28.23
C ASN A 96 -8.15 1.91 -29.24
N SER A 97 -8.27 2.29 -30.52
CA SER A 97 -7.46 1.72 -31.61
C SER A 97 -5.96 2.01 -31.47
N ASP A 98 -5.56 3.19 -31.00
CA ASP A 98 -4.15 3.52 -30.77
C ASP A 98 -3.53 2.63 -29.68
N LEU A 99 -4.20 2.50 -28.54
CA LEU A 99 -3.75 1.65 -27.44
C LEU A 99 -3.77 0.17 -27.81
N ASN A 100 -4.72 -0.26 -28.63
CA ASN A 100 -4.77 -1.62 -29.15
C ASN A 100 -3.59 -1.93 -30.09
N GLU A 101 -3.02 -0.91 -30.75
CA GLU A 101 -1.86 -1.04 -31.65
C GLU A 101 -0.52 -0.95 -30.91
N ARG A 102 -0.48 -0.20 -29.80
CA ARG A 102 0.71 -0.05 -28.96
C ARG A 102 0.91 -1.20 -27.98
N TYR A 103 -0.17 -1.87 -27.58
CA TYR A 103 -0.09 -2.91 -26.56
C TYR A 103 -0.80 -4.20 -26.94
N GLY A 104 -0.13 -5.33 -26.74
CA GLY A 104 -0.77 -6.64 -26.74
C GLY A 104 -1.71 -6.82 -25.55
N ALA A 105 -2.60 -7.80 -25.61
CA ALA A 105 -3.60 -8.05 -24.56
C ALA A 105 -3.63 -9.52 -24.13
N ILE A 106 -3.22 -9.78 -22.89
CA ILE A 106 -3.25 -11.11 -22.26
C ILE A 106 -4.37 -11.15 -21.22
N LEU A 107 -5.29 -12.08 -21.37
CA LEU A 107 -6.38 -12.31 -20.42
C LEU A 107 -5.97 -13.35 -19.38
N LEU A 108 -5.93 -12.97 -18.11
CA LEU A 108 -5.88 -13.93 -17.02
C LEU A 108 -7.29 -14.39 -16.71
N VAL A 109 -7.56 -15.70 -16.85
CA VAL A 109 -8.86 -16.30 -16.47
C VAL A 109 -8.91 -16.38 -14.95
N LEU A 110 -9.24 -15.24 -14.35
CA LEU A 110 -9.38 -15.01 -12.91
C LEU A 110 -10.81 -14.58 -12.62
N VAL A 111 -11.34 -15.04 -11.49
CA VAL A 111 -12.61 -14.57 -10.94
C VAL A 111 -12.36 -13.68 -9.72
N THR A 112 -13.39 -12.98 -9.25
CA THR A 112 -13.27 -12.05 -8.13
C THR A 112 -12.71 -12.76 -6.89
N GLY A 113 -11.64 -12.20 -6.31
CA GLY A 113 -11.00 -12.73 -5.10
C GLY A 113 -9.93 -13.80 -5.34
N GLU A 114 -9.75 -14.30 -6.56
CA GLU A 114 -8.69 -15.27 -6.85
C GLU A 114 -7.31 -14.63 -6.99
N GLN A 115 -6.30 -15.34 -6.51
CA GLN A 115 -4.89 -15.05 -6.79
C GLN A 115 -4.44 -15.83 -8.03
N PRO A 116 -3.54 -15.27 -8.88
CA PRO A 116 -2.87 -16.04 -9.91
C PRO A 116 -2.08 -17.20 -9.30
N THR A 117 -2.32 -18.44 -9.74
CA THR A 117 -1.49 -19.60 -9.34
C THR A 117 -0.08 -19.48 -9.90
N ALA A 118 0.86 -20.23 -9.31
CA ALA A 118 2.22 -20.40 -9.83
C ALA A 118 2.21 -20.81 -11.32
N ALA A 119 1.35 -21.76 -11.71
CA ALA A 119 1.21 -22.21 -13.09
C ALA A 119 0.73 -21.09 -14.04
N MET A 120 -0.24 -20.27 -13.62
CA MET A 120 -0.68 -19.11 -14.38
C MET A 120 0.45 -18.09 -14.55
N LYS A 121 1.18 -17.77 -13.46
CA LYS A 121 2.31 -16.82 -13.49
C LYS A 121 3.41 -17.31 -14.44
N ALA A 122 3.86 -18.55 -14.28
CA ALA A 122 4.89 -19.17 -15.12
C ALA A 122 4.50 -19.16 -16.61
N THR A 123 3.26 -19.52 -16.91
CA THR A 123 2.77 -19.51 -18.30
C THR A 123 2.66 -18.09 -18.84
N THR A 124 2.21 -17.13 -18.03
CA THR A 124 2.13 -15.72 -18.43
C THR A 124 3.52 -15.15 -18.74
N ARG A 125 4.54 -15.46 -17.92
CA ARG A 125 5.96 -15.12 -18.21
C ARG A 125 6.39 -15.69 -19.57
N ALA A 126 6.08 -16.96 -19.82
CA ALA A 126 6.45 -17.62 -21.06
C ALA A 126 5.72 -17.03 -22.29
N VAL A 127 4.43 -16.67 -22.16
CA VAL A 127 3.65 -15.97 -23.19
C VAL A 127 4.24 -14.58 -23.48
N ILE A 128 4.64 -13.84 -22.44
CA ILE A 128 5.30 -12.53 -22.62
C ILE A 128 6.67 -12.70 -23.28
N ALA A 129 7.41 -13.76 -22.97
CA ALA A 129 8.66 -14.08 -23.65
C ALA A 129 8.44 -14.35 -25.15
N ASP A 130 7.41 -15.14 -25.49
CA ASP A 130 7.02 -15.38 -26.89
C ASP A 130 6.54 -14.09 -27.58
N PHE A 131 5.80 -13.22 -26.89
CA PHE A 131 5.41 -11.89 -27.40
C PHE A 131 6.63 -11.01 -27.70
N ARG A 132 7.61 -10.95 -26.78
CA ARG A 132 8.85 -10.18 -26.97
C ARG A 132 9.73 -10.72 -28.09
N ARG A 133 9.68 -12.02 -28.40
CA ARG A 133 10.36 -12.59 -29.59
C ARG A 133 9.78 -12.03 -30.89
N ILE A 134 8.48 -11.73 -30.93
CA ILE A 134 7.81 -11.11 -32.09
C ILE A 134 8.02 -9.59 -32.08
N TYR A 135 7.95 -8.97 -30.90
CA TYR A 135 8.02 -7.52 -30.69
C TYR A 135 9.15 -7.17 -29.71
N PRO A 136 10.42 -7.13 -30.16
CA PRO A 136 11.58 -6.96 -29.27
C PRO A 136 11.62 -5.61 -28.55
N ARG A 137 10.97 -4.58 -29.08
CA ARG A 137 10.82 -3.26 -28.41
C ARG A 137 9.68 -3.24 -27.40
N GLY A 138 8.80 -4.23 -27.44
CA GLY A 138 7.60 -4.34 -26.61
C GLY A 138 7.90 -4.88 -25.22
N THR A 139 8.67 -4.15 -24.41
CA THR A 139 9.14 -4.65 -23.11
C THR A 139 8.20 -4.33 -21.94
N ALA A 140 7.28 -3.38 -22.09
CA ALA A 140 6.39 -3.00 -21.00
C ALA A 140 5.44 -4.14 -20.60
N ILE A 141 5.19 -4.28 -19.30
CA ILE A 141 4.14 -5.12 -18.74
C ILE A 141 3.30 -4.19 -17.87
N ARG A 142 2.04 -3.95 -18.25
CA ARG A 142 1.18 -2.97 -17.57
C ARG A 142 -0.18 -3.57 -17.21
N PRO A 143 -0.79 -3.17 -16.08
CA PRO A 143 -2.20 -3.42 -15.87
C PRO A 143 -3.03 -2.54 -16.82
N HIS A 144 -4.21 -3.00 -17.23
CA HIS A 144 -5.11 -2.20 -18.06
C HIS A 144 -5.45 -0.83 -17.41
N SER A 145 -5.59 -0.79 -16.08
CA SER A 145 -5.78 0.44 -15.30
C SER A 145 -4.69 1.50 -15.48
N ALA A 146 -3.48 1.13 -15.91
CA ALA A 146 -2.37 2.07 -16.12
C ALA A 146 -2.27 2.59 -17.56
N VAL A 147 -3.05 2.05 -18.51
CA VAL A 147 -3.02 2.48 -19.92
C VAL A 147 -4.33 3.12 -20.37
N ARG A 148 -5.47 2.77 -19.74
CA ARG A 148 -6.78 3.27 -20.13
C ARG A 148 -7.05 4.66 -19.53
N PRO A 149 -7.25 5.71 -20.35
CA PRO A 149 -7.46 7.07 -19.86
C PRO A 149 -8.70 7.24 -18.98
N ASP A 150 -9.79 6.54 -19.32
CA ASP A 150 -11.09 6.68 -18.62
C ASP A 150 -11.16 5.88 -17.30
N GLY A 151 -10.05 5.27 -16.89
CA GLY A 151 -10.00 4.40 -15.71
C GLY A 151 -10.66 3.03 -15.92
N THR A 152 -10.25 2.07 -15.10
CA THR A 152 -10.84 0.72 -15.02
C THR A 152 -10.26 -0.03 -13.83
N ASP A 153 -11.07 -0.89 -13.21
CA ASP A 153 -10.57 -1.83 -12.20
C ASP A 153 -9.84 -3.04 -12.79
N CYS A 154 -9.77 -3.17 -14.12
CA CYS A 154 -9.00 -4.23 -14.77
C CYS A 154 -7.49 -4.05 -14.55
N PRO A 155 -6.71 -5.10 -14.23
CA PRO A 155 -7.03 -6.54 -14.17
C PRO A 155 -7.45 -7.08 -12.79
N GLY A 156 -7.91 -6.23 -11.88
CA GLY A 156 -8.18 -6.58 -10.48
C GLY A 156 -6.93 -6.51 -9.60
N ASP A 157 -7.14 -6.47 -8.29
CA ASP A 157 -6.06 -6.20 -7.31
C ASP A 157 -4.99 -7.28 -7.30
N ALA A 158 -5.38 -8.56 -7.38
CA ALA A 158 -4.45 -9.67 -7.36
C ALA A 158 -3.47 -9.63 -8.55
N ALA A 159 -3.98 -9.38 -9.76
CA ALA A 159 -3.14 -9.26 -10.95
C ALA A 159 -2.31 -7.97 -10.96
N ARG A 160 -2.84 -6.84 -10.46
CA ARG A 160 -2.05 -5.61 -10.25
C ARG A 160 -0.87 -5.85 -9.30
N ALA A 161 -1.13 -6.54 -8.18
CA ALA A 161 -0.11 -6.84 -7.19
C ALA A 161 0.98 -7.78 -7.76
N ALA A 162 0.59 -8.77 -8.57
CA ALA A 162 1.53 -9.64 -9.28
C ALA A 162 2.42 -8.86 -10.27
N ILE A 163 1.86 -7.90 -11.01
CA ILE A 163 2.63 -7.02 -11.89
C ILE A 163 3.61 -6.15 -11.09
N ALA A 164 3.15 -5.55 -9.99
CA ALA A 164 3.99 -4.70 -9.14
C ALA A 164 5.17 -5.46 -8.52
N ARG A 165 4.99 -6.74 -8.21
CA ARG A 165 6.04 -7.65 -7.73
C ARG A 165 6.92 -8.23 -8.84
N GLY A 166 6.64 -7.91 -10.11
CA GLY A 166 7.43 -8.41 -11.23
C GLY A 166 7.15 -9.87 -11.62
N GLU A 167 6.16 -10.53 -11.04
CA GLU A 167 5.92 -11.98 -11.16
C GLU A 167 5.58 -12.46 -12.59
N PHE A 168 5.18 -11.54 -13.47
CA PHE A 168 4.93 -11.81 -14.89
C PHE A 168 6.12 -11.45 -15.80
N THR A 169 7.22 -10.93 -15.25
CA THR A 169 8.43 -10.60 -16.01
C THR A 169 9.16 -11.88 -16.45
N PRO A 170 9.45 -12.07 -17.75
CA PRO A 170 10.30 -13.18 -18.18
C PRO A 170 11.64 -13.18 -17.44
N GLY A 171 12.01 -14.31 -16.85
CA GLY A 171 13.21 -14.45 -16.04
C GLY A 171 12.99 -14.34 -14.52
N HIS A 172 11.80 -13.93 -14.05
CA HIS A 172 11.45 -14.00 -12.63
C HIS A 172 11.49 -15.45 -12.14
N SER A 173 12.26 -15.72 -11.09
CA SER A 173 12.32 -17.01 -10.42
C SER A 173 11.44 -17.00 -9.17
N GLU A 174 10.86 -18.15 -8.81
CA GLU A 174 10.13 -18.24 -7.54
C GLU A 174 11.08 -18.18 -6.33
N ASP A 175 12.38 -18.41 -6.54
CA ASP A 175 13.43 -18.20 -5.54
C ASP A 175 13.61 -16.70 -5.20
N ASP A 176 13.13 -15.79 -6.08
CA ASP A 176 13.06 -14.35 -5.80
C ASP A 176 11.88 -14.00 -4.86
N ASP A 177 10.93 -14.91 -4.67
CA ASP A 177 9.81 -14.73 -3.75
C ASP A 177 10.26 -15.12 -2.32
N MET A 178 9.95 -14.29 -1.31
CA MET A 178 10.21 -14.66 0.09
C MET A 178 9.46 -15.95 0.43
N THR A 179 10.17 -16.95 0.94
CA THR A 179 9.58 -18.20 1.41
C THR A 179 8.53 -17.94 2.51
N PRO A 180 7.56 -18.85 2.75
CA PRO A 180 6.62 -18.69 3.85
C PRO A 180 7.29 -18.47 5.22
N ALA A 181 8.46 -19.09 5.44
CA ALA A 181 9.26 -18.88 6.64
C ALA A 181 9.80 -17.45 6.71
N GLN A 182 10.43 -16.95 5.64
CA GLN A 182 10.93 -15.57 5.57
C GLN A 182 9.80 -14.55 5.67
N MET A 183 8.63 -14.82 5.09
CA MET A 183 7.44 -13.99 5.25
C MET A 183 6.93 -13.99 6.69
N GLN A 184 6.99 -15.12 7.38
CA GLN A 184 6.62 -15.20 8.79
C GLN A 184 7.63 -14.47 9.67
N GLU A 185 8.93 -14.60 9.40
CA GLU A 185 9.98 -13.83 10.07
C GLU A 185 9.79 -12.32 9.87
N LEU A 186 9.49 -11.89 8.64
CA LEU A 186 9.20 -10.49 8.35
C LEU A 186 7.97 -9.99 9.11
N LYS A 187 6.89 -10.77 9.16
CA LYS A 187 5.70 -10.45 9.96
C LYS A 187 6.04 -10.32 11.44
N ASN A 188 6.76 -11.30 11.99
CA ASN A 188 7.19 -11.30 13.38
C ASN A 188 8.05 -10.05 13.68
N PHE A 189 8.95 -9.68 12.77
CA PHE A 189 9.78 -8.49 12.89
C PHE A 189 8.93 -7.20 12.88
N ILE A 190 7.99 -7.07 11.93
CA ILE A 190 7.08 -5.92 11.86
C ILE A 190 6.23 -5.81 13.14
N GLU A 191 5.67 -6.93 13.61
CA GLU A 191 4.87 -6.98 14.84
C GLU A 191 5.70 -6.58 16.06
N ALA A 192 6.90 -7.17 16.23
CA ALA A 192 7.80 -6.85 17.34
C ALA A 192 8.22 -5.38 17.32
N ARG A 193 8.56 -4.82 16.14
CA ARG A 193 8.96 -3.41 16.01
C ARG A 193 7.80 -2.46 16.26
N THR A 194 6.59 -2.83 15.83
CA THR A 194 5.36 -2.07 16.13
C THR A 194 5.06 -2.05 17.63
N GLN A 195 5.17 -3.19 18.31
CA GLN A 195 4.99 -3.28 19.76
C GLN A 195 6.05 -2.49 20.53
N ALA A 196 7.31 -2.57 20.11
CA ALA A 196 8.40 -1.79 20.69
C ALA A 196 8.15 -0.28 20.54
N TYR A 197 7.69 0.15 19.36
CA TYR A 197 7.32 1.54 19.12
C TYR A 197 6.16 2.00 20.01
N ALA A 198 5.10 1.21 20.13
CA ALA A 198 3.98 1.52 21.02
C ALA A 198 4.41 1.67 22.49
N LEU A 199 5.27 0.78 22.98
CA LEU A 199 5.81 0.86 24.34
C LEU A 199 6.72 2.06 24.54
N TRP A 200 7.56 2.40 23.56
CA TRP A 200 8.40 3.60 23.60
C TRP A 200 7.51 4.86 23.67
N THR A 201 6.50 4.99 22.80
CA THR A 201 5.57 6.12 22.79
C THR A 201 4.85 6.26 24.13
N HIS A 202 4.36 5.14 24.69
CA HIS A 202 3.70 5.14 26.00
C HIS A 202 4.66 5.60 27.11
N ARG A 203 5.94 5.25 27.07
CA ARG A 203 6.91 5.71 28.09
C ARG A 203 7.14 7.21 27.99
N GLN A 204 7.30 7.76 26.78
CA GLN A 204 7.52 9.19 26.61
C GLN A 204 6.30 10.00 27.06
N LEU A 205 5.10 9.65 26.60
CA LEU A 205 3.85 10.31 27.01
C LEU A 205 3.64 10.29 28.53
N ARG A 206 4.06 9.21 29.21
CA ARG A 206 3.99 9.14 30.68
C ARG A 206 4.92 10.15 31.36
N LYS A 207 6.13 10.38 30.81
CA LYS A 207 7.06 11.39 31.35
C LYS A 207 6.46 12.78 31.20
N ASP A 208 5.93 13.09 30.02
CA ASP A 208 5.32 14.40 29.72
C ASP A 208 4.11 14.65 30.62
N LEU A 209 3.20 13.68 30.74
CA LEU A 209 2.05 13.80 31.64
C LEU A 209 2.48 14.03 33.09
N SER A 210 3.53 13.33 33.56
CA SER A 210 4.06 13.55 34.91
C SER A 210 4.66 14.95 35.08
N ALA A 211 5.33 15.48 34.07
CA ALA A 211 5.87 16.84 34.07
C ALA A 211 4.75 17.89 34.12
N VAL A 212 3.71 17.74 33.28
CA VAL A 212 2.52 18.60 33.27
C VAL A 212 1.83 18.61 34.63
N VAL A 213 1.55 17.42 35.19
CA VAL A 213 0.90 17.31 36.51
C VAL A 213 1.72 18.00 37.60
N LYS A 214 3.06 17.87 37.58
CA LYS A 214 3.95 18.55 38.53
C LYS A 214 3.95 20.07 38.35
N ALA A 215 3.95 20.56 37.11
CA ALA A 215 3.93 21.98 36.80
C ALA A 215 2.64 22.62 37.33
N TYR A 216 1.48 22.05 37.02
CA TYR A 216 0.19 22.54 37.54
C TYR A 216 0.08 22.42 39.06
N ALA A 217 0.61 21.35 39.67
CA ALA A 217 0.61 21.22 41.14
C ALA A 217 1.50 22.27 41.83
N LEU A 218 2.60 22.68 41.20
CA LEU A 218 3.46 23.76 41.71
C LEU A 218 2.81 25.13 41.49
N ASP A 219 2.17 25.32 40.34
CA ASP A 219 1.48 26.55 39.97
C ASP A 219 0.33 26.87 40.94
N ILE A 220 -0.52 25.90 41.25
CA ILE A 220 -1.59 26.03 42.26
C ILE A 220 -1.02 26.50 43.61
N LYS A 221 0.09 25.91 44.07
CA LYS A 221 0.75 26.31 45.33
C LYS A 221 1.36 27.72 45.26
N ASN A 222 1.81 28.15 44.09
CA ASN A 222 2.33 29.51 43.89
C ASN A 222 1.19 30.51 43.91
N TYR A 223 0.09 30.20 43.22
CA TYR A 223 -1.12 31.00 43.20
C TYR A 223 -1.68 31.19 44.62
N GLU A 224 -1.85 30.11 45.39
CA GLU A 224 -2.29 30.16 46.80
C GLU A 224 -1.39 31.06 47.66
N ARG A 225 -0.07 30.93 47.54
CA ARG A 225 0.89 31.77 48.27
C ARG A 225 0.78 33.25 47.87
N GLN A 226 0.57 33.54 46.59
CA GLN A 226 0.42 34.90 46.09
C GLN A 226 -0.90 35.52 46.54
N THR A 227 -1.99 34.75 46.55
CA THR A 227 -3.29 35.22 47.07
C THR A 227 -3.25 35.47 48.57
N ASP A 228 -2.66 34.56 49.36
CA ASP A 228 -2.50 34.74 50.81
C ASP A 228 -1.66 35.97 51.13
N ALA A 229 -0.56 36.18 50.41
CA ALA A 229 0.28 37.38 50.55
C ALA A 229 -0.47 38.66 50.17
N ALA A 230 -1.29 38.61 49.11
CA ALA A 230 -2.09 39.75 48.69
C ALA A 230 -3.19 40.08 49.72
N ASP A 231 -3.86 39.09 50.28
CA ASP A 231 -4.88 39.27 51.32
C ASP A 231 -4.26 39.78 52.63
N ALA A 232 -3.09 39.27 53.03
CA ALA A 232 -2.34 39.79 54.17
C ALA A 232 -1.94 41.27 53.98
N ALA A 233 -1.50 41.64 52.77
CA ALA A 233 -1.16 43.02 52.44
C ALA A 233 -2.40 43.94 52.45
N ARG A 234 -3.54 43.49 51.90
CA ARG A 234 -4.83 44.21 51.97
C ARG A 234 -5.28 44.41 53.41
N ALA A 235 -5.18 43.38 54.25
CA ALA A 235 -5.52 43.46 55.66
C ALA A 235 -4.62 44.45 56.41
N ALA A 236 -3.30 44.41 56.16
CA ALA A 236 -2.35 45.35 56.75
C ALA A 236 -2.63 46.81 56.33
N ALA A 237 -2.94 47.03 55.04
CA ALA A 237 -3.32 48.35 54.53
C ALA A 237 -4.63 48.86 55.16
N ALA A 238 -5.63 47.99 55.34
CA ALA A 238 -6.89 48.33 56.00
C ALA A 238 -6.68 48.71 57.48
N VAL A 239 -5.85 47.94 58.21
CA VAL A 239 -5.47 48.27 59.59
C VAL A 239 -4.76 49.62 59.65
N TRP A 240 -3.77 49.85 58.78
CA TRP A 240 -3.04 51.11 58.70
C TRP A 240 -3.96 52.32 58.43
N ALA A 241 -4.92 52.17 57.52
CA ALA A 241 -5.88 53.22 57.17
C ALA A 241 -6.81 53.63 58.33
N THR A 242 -7.02 52.74 59.30
CA THR A 242 -7.87 52.99 60.48
C THR A 242 -7.07 53.32 61.75
N ALA A 243 -5.74 53.30 61.69
CA ALA A 243 -4.89 53.52 62.85
C ALA A 243 -4.87 55.02 63.27
N PRO A 244 -4.86 55.32 64.59
CA PRO A 244 -4.75 56.70 65.07
C PRO A 244 -3.41 57.34 64.67
N PRO A 245 -3.36 58.68 64.46
CA PRO A 245 -2.17 59.39 63.97
C PRO A 245 -0.91 59.19 64.83
N SER A 246 -1.07 58.91 66.13
CA SER A 246 0.04 58.64 67.05
C SER A 246 0.79 57.34 66.77
N LEU A 247 0.18 56.39 66.03
CA LEU A 247 0.80 55.12 65.64
C LEU A 247 1.38 55.15 64.22
N GLN A 248 1.08 56.19 63.44
CA GLN A 248 1.64 56.38 62.11
C GLN A 248 3.00 57.10 62.24
N VAL A 249 4.07 56.33 62.37
CA VAL A 249 5.44 56.87 62.51
C VAL A 249 5.76 57.76 61.30
N GLY A 250 6.28 58.96 61.56
CA GLY A 250 6.35 60.08 60.62
C GLY A 250 6.81 59.72 59.21
N GLY A 251 5.87 59.80 58.26
CA GLY A 251 6.14 59.70 56.82
C GLY A 251 6.19 58.29 56.23
N THR A 252 5.88 57.24 57.00
CA THR A 252 5.81 55.87 56.46
C THR A 252 4.66 55.77 55.45
N PRO A 253 4.92 55.49 54.16
CA PRO A 253 3.86 55.40 53.16
C PRO A 253 2.94 54.21 53.46
N ALA A 254 1.68 54.30 53.03
CA ALA A 254 0.75 53.18 53.10
C ALA A 254 1.34 51.96 52.35
N PRO A 255 1.13 50.73 52.85
CA PRO A 255 1.58 49.53 52.13
C PRO A 255 1.01 49.52 50.71
N GLU A 256 1.86 49.34 49.69
CA GLU A 256 1.39 49.15 48.32
C GLU A 256 0.48 47.92 48.24
N GLN A 257 -0.66 48.04 47.55
CA GLN A 257 -1.52 46.91 47.29
C GLN A 257 -0.91 46.07 46.16
N PRO A 258 -0.53 44.81 46.40
CA PRO A 258 -0.03 43.95 45.34
C PRO A 258 -1.14 43.66 44.32
N THR A 259 -0.73 43.52 43.06
CA THR A 259 -1.60 43.05 41.98
C THR A 259 -2.03 41.61 42.25
N ALA A 260 -3.32 41.30 42.06
CA ALA A 260 -3.80 39.93 42.18
C ALA A 260 -3.21 39.07 41.04
N PRO A 261 -2.83 37.82 41.31
CA PRO A 261 -2.40 36.90 40.25
C PRO A 261 -3.55 36.63 39.27
N ASP A 262 -3.23 36.47 37.98
CA ASP A 262 -4.20 36.13 36.94
C ASP A 262 -4.59 34.64 37.07
N PRO A 263 -5.88 34.31 37.32
CA PRO A 263 -6.32 32.93 37.48
C PRO A 263 -6.33 32.11 36.18
N ASN A 264 -6.09 32.75 35.02
CA ASN A 264 -6.08 32.08 33.71
C ASN A 264 -4.67 31.90 33.12
N MET A 265 -3.62 32.23 33.87
CA MET A 265 -2.25 32.07 33.39
C MET A 265 -1.85 30.59 33.48
N ASP A 266 -1.57 29.96 32.33
CA ASP A 266 -1.04 28.60 32.30
C ASP A 266 0.43 28.57 32.77
N PRO A 267 0.87 27.48 33.44
CA PRO A 267 2.27 27.31 33.81
C PRO A 267 3.15 27.11 32.57
N ASP A 268 4.41 27.55 32.65
CA ASP A 268 5.42 27.24 31.63
C ASP A 268 5.69 25.73 31.59
N LEU A 269 5.22 25.09 30.52
CA LEU A 269 5.42 23.68 30.23
C LEU A 269 6.66 23.49 29.35
N SER A 270 7.84 23.71 29.92
CA SER A 270 9.11 23.35 29.30
C SER A 270 9.28 21.82 29.30
N LEU A 271 8.62 21.13 28.37
CA LEU A 271 8.71 19.68 28.21
C LEU A 271 10.06 19.28 27.59
N PRO A 272 10.71 18.20 28.07
CA PRO A 272 11.93 17.70 27.48
C PRO A 272 11.66 17.12 26.08
N ASP A 273 12.68 17.16 25.20
CA ASP A 273 12.62 16.48 23.90
C ASP A 273 12.42 14.96 24.06
N LEU A 274 11.74 14.34 23.09
CA LEU A 274 11.52 12.90 23.07
C LEU A 274 12.86 12.16 22.86
N ASP A 275 13.13 11.13 23.67
CA ASP A 275 14.31 10.28 23.44
C ASP A 275 14.22 9.60 22.06
N PRO A 276 15.27 9.48 21.25
CA PRO A 276 15.18 8.83 19.94
C PRO A 276 14.66 7.38 20.05
N PHE A 277 13.86 6.95 19.07
CA PHE A 277 13.45 5.55 18.98
C PHE A 277 14.66 4.67 18.67
N PRO A 278 14.92 3.60 19.44
CA PRO A 278 16.12 2.78 19.24
C PRO A 278 16.19 2.13 17.86
N ASP A 279 17.39 2.19 17.27
CA ASP A 279 17.72 1.48 16.05
C ASP A 279 17.58 -0.04 16.24
N THR A 280 17.37 -0.77 15.15
CA THR A 280 17.46 -2.23 15.19
C THR A 280 18.86 -2.63 15.64
N PRO A 281 19.02 -3.52 16.63
CA PRO A 281 20.34 -4.06 16.93
C PRO A 281 20.92 -4.68 15.65
N ALA A 282 22.19 -4.40 15.38
CA ALA A 282 22.90 -5.03 14.28
C ALA A 282 22.83 -6.55 14.45
N ALA A 283 22.64 -7.29 13.36
CA ALA A 283 22.70 -8.74 13.40
C ALA A 283 24.06 -9.15 14.00
N GLU A 284 24.04 -9.96 15.06
CA GLU A 284 25.26 -10.56 15.62
C GLU A 284 25.98 -11.29 14.48
N GLU A 285 27.23 -10.88 14.19
CA GLU A 285 28.07 -11.61 13.26
C GLU A 285 28.17 -13.06 13.74
N PRO A 286 28.01 -14.06 12.85
CA PRO A 286 28.11 -15.45 13.25
C PRO A 286 29.51 -15.70 13.84
N ALA A 287 29.54 -16.25 15.06
CA ALA A 287 30.77 -16.57 15.76
C ALA A 287 31.69 -17.40 14.84
N PRO A 288 33.01 -17.10 14.79
CA PRO A 288 33.93 -17.84 13.96
C PRO A 288 33.90 -19.32 14.35
N ASN A 289 33.67 -20.18 13.35
CA ASN A 289 33.67 -21.64 13.51
C ASN A 289 34.97 -22.07 14.21
N GLY A 290 34.84 -22.58 15.42
CA GLY A 290 35.94 -23.18 16.16
C GLY A 290 36.46 -24.41 15.42
N ASP A 291 37.77 -24.45 15.20
CA ASP A 291 38.51 -25.59 14.67
C ASP A 291 38.12 -26.89 15.39
N GLN A 292 37.59 -27.85 14.64
CA GLN A 292 37.54 -29.24 15.09
C GLN A 292 38.90 -29.89 14.79
N PRO A 293 39.55 -30.54 15.78
CA PRO A 293 40.78 -31.26 15.53
C PRO A 293 40.48 -32.53 14.74
N THR A 294 41.21 -32.71 13.64
CA THR A 294 41.23 -33.95 12.87
C THR A 294 41.82 -35.08 13.72
N ALA A 295 41.07 -36.18 13.86
CA ALA A 295 41.57 -37.49 14.25
C ALA A 295 41.13 -38.52 13.21
#